data_AF-B1NQD5-F1
#
_entry.id   AF-B1NQD5-F1
#
_cell.length_a   1.000
_cell.length_b   1.000
_cell.length_c   1.000
_cell.angle_alpha   90.00
_cell.angle_beta   90.00
_cell.angle_gamma   90.00
#
_symmetry.space_group_name_H-M   'P 1'
#
loop_
_entity.id
_entity.type
_entity.pdbx_description
1 polymer ?
#
loop_
_entity_poly.entity_id
_entity_poly.type
_entity_poly.pdbx_seq_one_letter_code
_entity_poly.pdbx_strand_id
1 'polypeptide(L)'
;EGAGITNQNDKLALSAGRTILDLIVSISAALSVDRIGRRPLFLFAISGMVASFALWTIVAAIYENSGYIDENGEEAFTNTRAGYAQIAFVWLFGIFYDIGFSGLLVAYALEILPFRLRAKGMMIMNITVQAILAIGNQTNHVAWDNLPNHWNLTLFYTLWNTVELAFVYFFYVETKGPTLEEIARIFDGDEAVAHIDFEQLEKETEITQQEVVMDEKRLA
;
A
#
# COMPACT_ATOMS: atom_id res chain seq x y z
N GLU A 1 18.16 -11.90 9.67
CA GLU A 1 19.36 -12.68 10.04
C GLU A 1 20.47 -12.58 9.01
N GLY A 2 20.16 -12.46 7.71
CA GLY A 2 21.15 -12.25 6.64
C GLY A 2 21.99 -10.95 6.64
N ALA A 3 22.02 -10.17 7.73
CA ALA A 3 22.86 -8.97 7.85
C ALA A 3 23.89 -9.06 9.00
N GLY A 4 24.02 -10.23 9.65
CA GLY A 4 24.99 -10.44 10.75
C GLY A 4 24.64 -9.76 12.08
N ILE A 5 23.48 -9.09 12.19
CA ILE A 5 23.02 -8.47 13.44
C ILE A 5 22.28 -9.53 14.26
N THR A 6 23.00 -10.19 15.17
CA THR A 6 22.49 -11.22 16.09
C THR A 6 21.97 -10.63 17.40
N ASN A 7 22.24 -9.35 17.68
CA ASN A 7 21.84 -8.70 18.92
C ASN A 7 20.39 -8.20 18.85
N GLN A 8 19.56 -8.67 19.79
CA GLN A 8 18.12 -8.37 19.81
C GLN A 8 17.85 -6.87 20.02
N ASN A 9 18.69 -6.18 20.78
CA ASN A 9 18.59 -4.73 21.00
C ASN A 9 18.80 -3.92 19.72
N ASP A 10 19.69 -4.37 18.83
CA ASP A 10 19.96 -3.69 17.56
C ASP A 10 18.82 -3.92 16.56
N LYS A 11 18.25 -5.14 16.52
CA LYS A 11 17.04 -5.44 15.74
C LYS A 11 15.86 -4.57 16.20
N LEU A 12 15.68 -4.42 17.52
CA LEU A 12 14.64 -3.57 18.11
C LEU A 12 14.88 -2.09 17.79
N ALA A 13 16.10 -1.60 17.93
CA ALA A 13 16.46 -0.22 17.60
C ALA A 13 16.22 0.10 16.12
N LEU A 14 16.57 -0.83 15.22
CA LEU A 14 16.30 -0.68 13.78
C LEU A 14 14.80 -0.69 13.49
N SER A 15 14.03 -1.58 14.11
CA SER A 15 12.57 -1.61 13.94
C SER A 15 11.93 -0.33 14.46
N ALA A 16 12.35 0.16 15.64
CA ALA A 16 11.84 1.39 16.24
C ALA A 16 12.19 2.62 15.37
N GLY A 17 13.43 2.69 14.89
CA GLY A 17 13.88 3.75 13.98
C GLY A 17 13.07 3.77 12.69
N ARG A 18 12.80 2.59 12.11
CA ARG A 18 11.92 2.45 10.94
C ARG A 18 10.52 2.99 11.24
N THR A 19 9.87 2.54 12.32
CA THR A 19 8.50 2.98 12.65
C THR A 19 8.40 4.50 12.87
N ILE A 20 9.41 5.13 13.48
CA ILE A 20 9.44 6.59 13.64
C ILE A 20 9.55 7.29 12.28
N LEU A 21 10.40 6.77 11.40
CA LEU A 21 10.59 7.31 10.06
C LEU A 21 9.33 7.16 9.22
N ASP A 22 8.71 5.99 9.26
CA ASP A 22 7.43 5.66 8.63
C ASP A 22 6.32 6.62 9.10
N LEU A 23 6.27 6.95 10.39
CA LEU A 23 5.32 7.93 10.94
C LEU A 23 5.52 9.33 10.36
N ILE A 24 6.77 9.83 10.33
CA ILE A 24 7.10 11.17 9.82
C ILE A 24 6.75 11.27 8.32
N VAL A 25 7.09 10.23 7.56
CA VAL A 25 6.81 10.16 6.13
C VAL A 25 5.31 10.07 5.87
N SER A 26 4.59 9.22 6.60
CA SER A 26 3.14 9.08 6.47
C SER A 26 2.41 10.40 6.72
N ILE A 27 2.81 11.17 7.74
CA ILE A 27 2.24 12.50 8.02
C ILE A 27 2.56 13.47 6.87
N SER A 28 3.80 13.48 6.39
CA SER A 28 4.24 14.35 5.30
C SER A 28 3.53 14.03 3.98
N ALA A 29 3.31 12.75 3.72
CA ALA A 29 2.58 12.25 2.56
C ALA A 29 1.10 12.66 2.64
N ALA A 30 0.45 12.47 3.80
CA ALA A 30 -0.93 12.86 4.02
C ALA A 30 -1.16 14.36 3.73
N LEU A 31 -0.24 15.23 4.15
CA LEU A 31 -0.30 16.68 3.86
C LEU A 31 -0.03 17.01 2.38
N SER A 32 0.70 16.16 1.66
CA SER A 32 1.09 16.39 0.26
C SER A 32 0.06 15.86 -0.74
N VAL A 33 -0.73 14.85 -0.35
CA VAL A 33 -1.80 14.23 -1.15
C VAL A 33 -2.77 15.27 -1.72
N ASP A 34 -3.20 16.21 -0.87
CA ASP A 34 -4.18 17.24 -1.25
C ASP A 34 -3.66 18.18 -2.35
N ARG A 35 -2.33 18.36 -2.43
CA ARG A 35 -1.71 19.31 -3.36
C ARG A 35 -1.37 18.69 -4.71
N ILE A 36 -0.90 17.45 -4.75
CA ILE A 36 -0.31 16.83 -5.96
C ILE A 36 -1.35 16.05 -6.78
N GLY A 37 -2.32 15.42 -6.14
CA GLY A 37 -3.26 14.50 -6.80
C GLY A 37 -2.84 13.04 -6.70
N ARG A 38 -3.79 12.13 -6.92
CA ARG A 38 -3.71 10.75 -6.42
C ARG A 38 -2.94 9.84 -7.35
N ARG A 39 -3.18 9.92 -8.67
CA ARG A 39 -2.48 9.08 -9.66
C ARG A 39 -0.98 9.36 -9.76
N PRO A 40 -0.48 10.62 -9.84
CA PRO A 40 0.95 10.87 -9.86
C PRO A 40 1.63 10.45 -8.56
N LEU A 41 0.93 10.54 -7.42
CA LEU A 41 1.47 10.09 -6.14
C LEU A 41 1.61 8.56 -6.10
N PHE A 42 0.62 7.82 -6.56
CA PHE A 42 0.70 6.35 -6.67
C PHE A 42 1.81 5.92 -7.62
N LEU A 43 1.93 6.55 -8.79
CA LEU A 43 2.99 6.23 -9.74
C LEU A 43 4.38 6.57 -9.19
N PHE A 44 4.52 7.70 -8.50
CA PHE A 44 5.76 8.06 -7.83
C PHE A 44 6.13 7.06 -6.72
N ALA A 45 5.16 6.72 -5.86
CA ALA A 45 5.35 5.73 -4.81
C ALA A 45 5.77 4.37 -5.37
N ILE A 46 5.02 3.83 -6.34
CA ILE A 46 5.29 2.49 -6.85
C ILE A 46 6.55 2.42 -7.72
N SER A 47 6.89 3.49 -8.45
CA SER A 47 8.17 3.57 -9.16
C SER A 47 9.36 3.63 -8.19
N GLY A 48 9.24 4.37 -7.08
CA GLY A 48 10.23 4.41 -6.01
C GLY A 48 10.38 3.08 -5.27
N MET A 49 9.26 2.36 -5.06
CA MET A 49 9.26 1.00 -4.52
C MET A 49 9.99 0.03 -5.44
N VAL A 50 9.66 0.00 -6.74
CA VAL A 50 10.34 -0.87 -7.73
C VAL A 50 11.84 -0.57 -7.78
N ALA A 51 12.23 0.71 -7.84
CA ALA A 51 13.64 1.10 -7.88
C ALA A 51 14.39 0.67 -6.60
N SER A 52 13.80 0.91 -5.43
CA SER A 52 14.41 0.54 -4.14
C SER A 52 14.54 -0.97 -3.99
N PHE A 53 13.53 -1.72 -4.44
CA PHE A 53 13.52 -3.18 -4.36
C PHE A 53 14.44 -3.85 -5.39
N ALA A 54 14.59 -3.26 -6.57
CA ALA A 54 15.58 -3.67 -7.57
C ALA A 54 17.02 -3.45 -7.06
N LEU A 55 17.29 -2.28 -6.45
CA LEU A 55 18.59 -2.00 -5.81
C LEU A 55 18.85 -2.97 -4.65
N TRP A 56 17.84 -3.26 -3.82
CA TRP A 56 17.95 -4.27 -2.77
C TRP A 56 18.30 -5.65 -3.33
N THR A 57 17.65 -6.08 -4.42
CA THR A 57 17.93 -7.35 -5.09
C THR A 57 19.36 -7.43 -5.64
N ILE A 58 19.86 -6.34 -6.23
CA ILE A 58 21.26 -6.25 -6.70
C ILE A 58 22.23 -6.38 -5.53
N VAL A 59 21.98 -5.67 -4.42
CA VAL A 59 22.84 -5.71 -3.23
C VAL A 59 22.74 -7.08 -2.53
N ALA A 60 21.57 -7.72 -2.53
CA ALA A 60 21.38 -9.07 -2.03
C ALA A 60 22.18 -10.09 -2.84
N ALA A 61 22.13 -10.02 -4.18
CA ALA A 61 22.93 -10.87 -5.05
C ALA A 61 24.45 -10.64 -4.87
N ILE A 62 24.89 -9.39 -4.69
CA ILE A 62 26.30 -9.06 -4.40
C ILE A 62 26.73 -9.60 -3.03
N TYR A 63 25.87 -9.49 -2.01
CA TYR A 63 26.14 -10.00 -0.67
C TYR A 63 26.28 -11.52 -0.69
N GLU A 64 25.37 -12.23 -1.34
CA GLU A 64 25.35 -13.68 -1.46
C GLU A 64 26.53 -14.21 -2.28
N ASN A 65 26.91 -13.52 -3.37
CA ASN A 65 28.10 -13.86 -4.15
C ASN A 65 29.43 -13.48 -3.46
N SER A 66 29.36 -12.78 -2.31
CA SER A 66 30.54 -12.49 -1.45
C SER A 66 30.69 -13.48 -0.29
N GLY A 67 29.79 -14.46 -0.21
CA GLY A 67 29.83 -15.56 0.74
C GLY A 67 30.98 -16.52 0.41
N TYR A 68 31.82 -16.79 1.40
CA TYR A 68 32.80 -17.86 1.38
C TYR A 68 32.53 -18.80 2.56
N ILE A 69 32.84 -20.08 2.39
CA ILE A 69 32.79 -21.02 3.50
C ILE A 69 34.04 -20.76 4.35
N ASP A 70 33.83 -20.33 5.60
CA ASP A 70 34.92 -20.11 6.54
C ASP A 70 35.57 -21.45 6.94
N GLU A 71 36.77 -21.39 7.52
CA GLU A 71 37.54 -22.57 7.96
C GLU A 71 36.79 -23.47 8.97
N ASN A 72 35.70 -22.97 9.57
CA ASN A 72 34.81 -23.68 10.48
C ASN A 72 33.58 -24.32 9.82
N GLY A 73 33.42 -24.20 8.50
CA GLY A 73 32.25 -24.73 7.76
C GLY A 73 30.99 -23.87 7.85
N GLU A 74 31.10 -22.65 8.38
CA GLU A 74 30.01 -21.66 8.43
C GLU A 74 30.07 -20.72 7.21
N GLU A 75 28.91 -20.33 6.67
CA GLU A 75 28.85 -19.33 5.60
C GLU A 75 29.22 -17.96 6.17
N ALA A 76 30.43 -17.48 5.84
CA ALA A 76 30.90 -16.16 6.20
C ALA A 76 30.78 -15.22 4.99
N PHE A 77 30.20 -14.04 5.23
CA PHE A 77 30.04 -13.03 4.20
C PHE A 77 31.14 -11.98 4.36
N THR A 78 32.02 -11.84 3.36
CA THR A 78 33.11 -10.84 3.41
C THR A 78 32.61 -9.40 3.43
N ASN A 79 31.38 -9.15 2.93
CA ASN A 79 30.91 -7.81 2.64
C ASN A 79 29.84 -7.33 3.64
N THR A 80 30.23 -7.09 4.89
CA THR A 80 29.34 -6.50 5.93
C THR A 80 28.71 -5.17 5.47
N ARG A 81 29.39 -4.42 4.58
CA ARG A 81 28.86 -3.18 4.00
C ARG A 81 27.63 -3.42 3.12
N ALA A 82 27.58 -4.53 2.39
CA ALA A 82 26.41 -4.90 1.60
C ALA A 82 25.22 -5.29 2.50
N GLY A 83 25.46 -5.90 3.67
CA GLY A 83 24.43 -6.14 4.68
C GLY A 83 23.80 -4.86 5.22
N TYR A 84 24.60 -3.83 5.55
CA TYR A 84 24.07 -2.53 5.96
C TYR A 84 23.32 -1.80 4.84
N ALA A 85 23.81 -1.90 3.59
CA ALA A 85 23.14 -1.31 2.43
C ALA A 85 21.75 -1.92 2.21
N GLN A 86 21.57 -3.23 2.44
CA GLN A 86 20.25 -3.87 2.34
C GLN A 86 19.23 -3.24 3.29
N ILE A 87 19.63 -2.94 4.54
CA ILE A 87 18.75 -2.30 5.53
C ILE A 87 18.31 -0.91 5.04
N ALA A 88 19.24 -0.13 4.49
CA ALA A 88 18.94 1.21 3.96
C ALA A 88 17.93 1.16 2.79
N PHE A 89 18.06 0.20 1.87
CA PHE A 89 17.10 0.05 0.76
C PHE A 89 15.73 -0.43 1.22
N VAL A 90 15.67 -1.28 2.25
CA VAL A 90 14.39 -1.69 2.86
C VAL A 90 13.69 -0.50 3.54
N TRP A 91 14.45 0.39 4.18
CA TRP A 91 13.89 1.62 4.74
C TRP A 91 13.42 2.56 3.64
N LEU A 92 14.20 2.72 2.57
CA LEU A 92 13.82 3.53 1.41
C LEU A 92 12.53 3.02 0.75
N PHE A 93 12.39 1.69 0.63
CA PHE A 93 11.14 1.07 0.18
C PHE A 93 9.97 1.42 1.10
N GLY A 94 10.17 1.38 2.43
CA GLY A 94 9.15 1.77 3.42
C GLY A 94 8.66 3.21 3.21
N ILE A 95 9.59 4.15 2.98
CA ILE A 95 9.26 5.56 2.70
C ILE A 95 8.32 5.68 1.49
N PHE A 96 8.64 5.01 0.39
CA PHE A 96 7.80 5.06 -0.81
C PHE A 96 6.46 4.34 -0.63
N TYR A 97 6.46 3.22 0.11
CA TYR A 97 5.25 2.49 0.46
C TYR A 97 4.29 3.36 1.29
N ASP A 98 4.80 4.10 2.27
CA ASP A 98 3.98 4.95 3.13
C ASP A 98 3.37 6.13 2.38
N ILE A 99 4.04 6.63 1.36
CA ILE A 99 3.52 7.71 0.51
C ILE A 99 2.25 7.28 -0.25
N GLY A 100 2.19 6.04 -0.74
CA GLY A 100 1.09 5.57 -1.58
C GLY A 100 0.20 4.51 -0.92
N PHE A 101 0.76 3.42 -0.46
CA PHE A 101 -0.01 2.24 -0.08
C PHE A 101 -0.56 2.25 1.34
N SER A 102 0.04 3.04 2.24
CA SER A 102 -0.41 3.13 3.63
C SER A 102 -1.79 3.81 3.76
N GLY A 103 -1.93 5.04 3.25
CA GLY A 103 -3.18 5.81 3.36
C GLY A 103 -3.93 6.00 2.05
N LEU A 104 -3.20 6.22 0.94
CA LEU A 104 -3.82 6.59 -0.33
C LEU A 104 -4.64 5.46 -0.93
N LEU A 105 -4.23 4.20 -0.73
CA LEU A 105 -4.97 3.01 -1.17
C LEU A 105 -6.40 3.00 -0.65
N VAL A 106 -6.56 3.19 0.66
CA VAL A 106 -7.86 3.24 1.34
C VAL A 106 -8.66 4.43 0.85
N ALA A 107 -8.04 5.61 0.77
CA ALA A 107 -8.70 6.83 0.30
C ALA A 107 -9.20 6.70 -1.15
N TYR A 108 -8.41 6.06 -2.02
CA TYR A 108 -8.78 5.80 -3.42
C TYR A 108 -9.93 4.81 -3.52
N ALA A 109 -9.87 3.70 -2.77
CA ALA A 109 -10.94 2.71 -2.73
C ALA A 109 -12.29 3.32 -2.30
N LEU A 110 -12.28 4.28 -1.36
CA LEU A 110 -13.49 4.99 -0.92
C LEU A 110 -14.07 5.94 -1.98
N GLU A 111 -13.23 6.50 -2.85
CA GLU A 111 -13.65 7.39 -3.94
C GLU A 111 -14.26 6.65 -5.12
N ILE A 112 -13.71 5.48 -5.47
CA ILE A 112 -14.23 4.69 -6.59
C ILE A 112 -15.51 3.91 -6.22
N LEU A 113 -15.78 3.70 -4.93
CA LEU A 113 -16.96 2.94 -4.50
C LEU A 113 -18.20 3.82 -4.27
N PRO A 114 -19.37 3.41 -4.83
CA PRO A 114 -20.63 4.09 -4.55
C PRO A 114 -21.02 3.93 -3.08
N PHE A 115 -21.62 4.98 -2.50
CA PHE A 115 -21.90 5.09 -1.06
C PHE A 115 -22.58 3.85 -0.47
N ARG A 116 -23.54 3.27 -1.19
CA ARG A 116 -24.31 2.08 -0.76
C ARG A 116 -23.48 0.81 -0.65
N LEU A 117 -22.41 0.66 -1.45
CA LEU A 117 -21.56 -0.54 -1.47
C LEU A 117 -20.24 -0.32 -0.71
N ARG A 118 -19.91 0.93 -0.38
CA ARG A 118 -18.65 1.34 0.25
C ARG A 118 -18.26 0.46 1.44
N ALA A 119 -19.16 0.27 2.41
CA ALA A 119 -18.88 -0.55 3.58
C ALA A 119 -18.53 -2.01 3.21
N LYS A 120 -19.28 -2.60 2.26
CA LYS A 120 -19.09 -3.99 1.83
C LYS A 120 -17.79 -4.16 1.02
N GLY A 121 -17.49 -3.23 0.10
CA GLY A 121 -16.26 -3.30 -0.68
C GLY A 121 -15.01 -3.06 0.17
N MET A 122 -15.06 -2.12 1.11
CA MET A 122 -13.97 -1.91 2.07
C MET A 122 -13.73 -3.14 2.95
N MET A 123 -14.80 -3.82 3.39
CA MET A 123 -14.69 -5.08 4.12
C MET A 123 -14.01 -6.17 3.27
N ILE A 124 -14.44 -6.37 2.03
CA ILE A 124 -13.85 -7.36 1.13
C ILE A 124 -12.37 -7.05 0.86
N MET A 125 -12.05 -5.78 0.59
CA MET A 125 -10.67 -5.34 0.41
C MET A 125 -9.82 -5.67 1.63
N ASN A 126 -10.29 -5.32 2.83
CA ASN A 126 -9.54 -5.56 4.06
C ASN A 126 -9.33 -7.05 4.34
N ILE A 127 -10.38 -7.88 4.17
CA ILE A 127 -10.27 -9.34 4.33
C ILE A 127 -9.26 -9.91 3.33
N THR A 128 -9.30 -9.45 2.07
CA THR A 128 -8.39 -9.93 1.03
C THR A 128 -6.95 -9.56 1.34
N VAL A 129 -6.70 -8.30 1.74
CA VAL A 129 -5.37 -7.83 2.13
C VAL A 129 -4.84 -8.64 3.31
N GLN A 130 -5.65 -8.85 4.34
CA GLN A 130 -5.22 -9.60 5.53
C GLN A 130 -5.00 -11.09 5.25
N ALA A 131 -5.82 -11.70 4.38
CA ALA A 131 -5.62 -13.08 3.95
C ALA A 131 -4.31 -13.25 3.17
N ILE A 132 -4.03 -12.36 2.22
CA ILE A 132 -2.78 -12.37 1.45
C ILE A 132 -1.59 -12.14 2.39
N LEU A 133 -1.70 -11.21 3.34
CA LEU A 133 -0.64 -10.95 4.31
C LEU A 133 -0.36 -12.17 5.20
N ALA A 134 -1.40 -12.87 5.66
CA ALA A 134 -1.26 -14.08 6.47
C ALA A 134 -0.61 -15.24 5.69
N ILE A 135 -0.96 -15.41 4.41
CA ILE A 135 -0.34 -16.40 3.53
C ILE A 135 1.11 -16.01 3.25
N GLY A 136 1.36 -14.75 2.94
CA GLY A 136 2.69 -14.22 2.67
C GLY A 136 3.61 -14.37 3.87
N ASN A 137 3.15 -14.05 5.08
CA ASN A 137 3.98 -14.19 6.28
C ASN A 137 4.44 -15.64 6.50
N GLN A 138 3.54 -16.62 6.33
CA GLN A 138 3.91 -18.03 6.47
C GLN A 138 4.76 -18.54 5.30
N THR A 139 4.38 -18.19 4.07
CA THR A 139 5.07 -18.66 2.86
C THR A 139 6.46 -18.06 2.76
N ASN A 140 6.64 -16.81 3.17
CA ASN A 140 7.94 -16.13 3.08
C ASN A 140 8.96 -16.75 4.02
N HIS A 141 8.54 -17.16 5.23
CA HIS A 141 9.42 -17.87 6.15
C HIS A 141 9.83 -19.24 5.57
N VAL A 142 8.87 -20.01 5.09
CA VAL A 142 9.13 -21.31 4.44
C VAL A 142 10.00 -21.16 3.20
N ALA A 143 9.76 -20.14 2.39
CA ALA A 143 10.54 -19.85 1.20
C ALA A 143 11.97 -19.45 1.56
N TRP A 144 12.15 -18.63 2.59
CA TRP A 144 13.47 -18.23 3.08
C TRP A 144 14.28 -19.43 3.60
N ASP A 145 13.64 -20.37 4.30
CA ASP A 145 14.31 -21.54 4.86
C ASP A 145 14.64 -22.63 3.80
N ASN A 146 13.87 -22.70 2.71
CA ASN A 146 14.00 -23.77 1.71
C ASN A 146 14.68 -23.34 0.40
N LEU A 147 14.84 -22.03 0.14
CA LEU A 147 15.50 -21.61 -1.10
C LEU A 147 17.03 -21.55 -0.94
N PRO A 148 17.78 -22.18 -1.87
CA PRO A 148 19.24 -22.21 -1.82
C PRO A 148 19.90 -20.87 -2.19
N ASN A 149 19.12 -19.88 -2.63
CA ASN A 149 19.59 -18.60 -3.13
C ASN A 149 18.53 -17.54 -2.81
N HIS A 150 18.76 -16.72 -1.80
CA HIS A 150 17.82 -15.73 -1.29
C HIS A 150 17.51 -14.65 -2.32
N TRP A 151 18.46 -14.37 -3.23
CA TRP A 151 18.27 -13.43 -4.34
C TRP A 151 17.12 -13.81 -5.31
N ASN A 152 16.76 -15.09 -5.40
CA ASN A 152 15.64 -15.51 -6.26
C ASN A 152 14.29 -15.03 -5.72
N LEU A 153 14.12 -15.04 -4.39
CA LEU A 153 12.90 -14.52 -3.75
C LEU A 153 12.79 -13.02 -3.94
N THR A 154 13.89 -12.29 -3.75
CA THR A 154 13.90 -10.84 -3.93
C THR A 154 13.67 -10.44 -5.39
N LEU A 155 14.15 -11.22 -6.35
CA LEU A 155 13.86 -11.02 -7.76
C LEU A 155 12.38 -11.26 -8.10
N PHE A 156 11.76 -12.31 -7.55
CA PHE A 156 10.32 -12.56 -7.73
C PHE A 156 9.48 -11.37 -7.25
N TYR A 157 9.77 -10.84 -6.06
CA TYR A 157 9.07 -9.65 -5.56
C TYR A 157 9.37 -8.39 -6.36
N THR A 158 10.59 -8.21 -6.89
CA THR A 158 10.90 -7.11 -7.80
C THR A 158 10.01 -7.16 -9.05
N LEU A 159 9.86 -8.35 -9.63
CA LEU A 159 9.01 -8.56 -10.80
C LEU A 159 7.55 -8.32 -10.45
N TRP A 160 7.07 -8.81 -9.30
CA TRP A 160 5.72 -8.55 -8.80
C TRP A 160 5.42 -7.05 -8.67
N ASN A 161 6.30 -6.29 -8.01
CA ASN A 161 6.18 -4.83 -7.90
C ASN A 161 6.16 -4.14 -9.28
N THR A 162 6.90 -4.69 -10.26
CA THR A 162 6.93 -4.15 -11.63
C THR A 162 5.62 -4.42 -12.37
N VAL A 163 5.02 -5.59 -12.18
CA VAL A 163 3.68 -5.91 -12.71
C VAL A 163 2.64 -5.00 -12.07
N GLU A 164 2.74 -4.75 -10.77
CA GLU A 164 1.86 -3.82 -10.06
C GLU A 164 2.03 -2.37 -10.58
N LEU A 165 3.25 -1.92 -10.87
CA LEU A 165 3.50 -0.63 -11.52
C LEU A 165 2.80 -0.54 -12.88
N ALA A 166 2.89 -1.59 -13.71
CA ALA A 166 2.18 -1.63 -14.98
C ALA A 166 0.65 -1.59 -14.77
N PHE A 167 0.14 -2.34 -13.79
CA PHE A 167 -1.28 -2.35 -13.45
C PHE A 167 -1.77 -0.97 -13.01
N VAL A 168 -1.06 -0.31 -12.09
CA VAL A 168 -1.39 1.05 -11.65
C VAL A 168 -1.33 2.02 -12.83
N TYR A 169 -0.33 1.92 -13.71
CA TYR A 169 -0.22 2.80 -14.86
C TYR A 169 -1.42 2.71 -15.83
N PHE A 170 -1.89 1.50 -16.12
CA PHE A 170 -2.98 1.26 -17.06
C PHE A 170 -4.38 1.39 -16.45
N PHE A 171 -4.58 0.92 -15.21
CA PHE A 171 -5.90 0.82 -14.59
C PHE A 171 -6.23 1.95 -13.61
N TYR A 172 -5.24 2.65 -13.02
CA TYR A 172 -5.56 3.76 -12.11
C TYR A 172 -5.92 5.00 -12.91
N VAL A 173 -7.20 5.38 -12.79
CA VAL A 173 -7.75 6.63 -13.32
C VAL A 173 -7.51 7.75 -12.29
N GLU A 174 -7.19 8.94 -12.77
CA GLU A 174 -7.03 10.14 -11.92
C GLU A 174 -8.39 10.54 -11.33
N THR A 175 -8.50 10.56 -10.00
CA THR A 175 -9.72 10.98 -9.29
C THR A 175 -9.66 12.44 -8.80
N LYS A 176 -8.59 13.19 -9.11
CA LYS A 176 -8.48 14.61 -8.77
C LYS A 176 -9.19 15.48 -9.81
N GLY A 177 -10.28 16.14 -9.40
CA GLY A 177 -10.93 17.20 -10.19
C GLY A 177 -12.38 16.94 -10.64
N PRO A 178 -12.83 15.71 -10.92
CA PRO A 178 -14.24 15.46 -11.24
C PRO A 178 -15.09 15.41 -9.96
N THR A 179 -16.33 15.90 -10.01
CA THR A 179 -17.31 15.63 -8.95
C THR A 179 -17.56 14.13 -8.85
N LEU A 180 -17.96 13.62 -7.68
CA LEU A 180 -18.32 12.21 -7.45
C LEU A 180 -19.27 11.64 -8.54
N GLU A 181 -20.04 12.50 -9.21
CA GLU A 181 -20.93 12.19 -10.32
C GLU A 181 -20.22 11.89 -11.66
N GLU A 182 -19.11 12.55 -11.99
CA GLU A 182 -18.38 12.31 -13.24
C GLU A 182 -17.58 10.99 -13.20
N ILE A 183 -17.11 10.59 -12.00
CA ILE A 183 -16.44 9.29 -11.80
C ILE A 183 -17.45 8.14 -11.94
N ALA A 184 -18.67 8.30 -11.39
CA ALA A 184 -19.75 7.34 -11.60
C ALA A 184 -20.14 7.21 -13.08
N ARG A 185 -20.13 8.31 -13.83
CA ARG A 185 -20.41 8.32 -15.28
C ARG A 185 -19.37 7.59 -16.12
N ILE A 186 -18.09 7.62 -15.70
CA ILE A 186 -16.98 6.95 -16.39
C ILE A 186 -16.96 5.44 -16.09
N PHE A 187 -17.34 5.02 -14.89
CA PHE A 187 -17.30 3.61 -14.46
C PHE A 187 -18.60 2.84 -14.76
N ASP A 188 -19.78 3.44 -14.60
CA ASP A 188 -21.08 2.76 -14.77
C ASP A 188 -21.72 2.97 -16.16
N GLY A 189 -21.14 3.83 -17.02
CA GLY A 189 -21.73 4.21 -18.30
C GLY A 189 -23.02 5.02 -18.15
N ASP A 190 -23.47 5.64 -19.24
CA ASP A 190 -24.61 6.57 -19.27
C ASP A 190 -25.97 5.98 -18.80
N GLU A 191 -26.05 4.70 -18.42
CA GLU A 191 -27.29 4.05 -17.98
C GLU A 191 -27.59 4.17 -16.47
N ALA A 192 -26.63 4.56 -15.62
CA ALA A 192 -26.88 4.72 -14.18
C ALA A 192 -27.45 6.10 -13.76
N VAL A 193 -27.74 6.98 -14.73
CA VAL A 193 -28.45 8.25 -14.47
C VAL A 193 -29.98 8.05 -14.46
N ALA A 194 -30.48 6.92 -14.94
CA ALA A 194 -31.91 6.60 -14.90
C ALA A 194 -32.30 5.99 -13.55
N HIS A 195 -32.55 6.83 -12.55
CA HIS A 195 -33.42 6.64 -11.37
C HIS A 195 -32.86 7.20 -10.05
N ILE A 196 -32.22 8.36 -10.09
CA ILE A 196 -32.32 9.28 -8.96
C ILE A 196 -33.03 10.51 -9.49
N ASP A 197 -34.35 10.42 -9.50
CA ASP A 197 -35.24 11.53 -9.82
C ASP A 197 -35.07 12.55 -8.68
N PHE A 198 -34.36 13.66 -8.94
CA PHE A 198 -34.13 14.72 -7.96
C PHE A 198 -35.45 15.22 -7.36
N GLU A 199 -36.56 15.10 -8.11
CA GLU A 199 -37.91 15.42 -7.64
C GLU A 199 -38.43 14.43 -6.56
N GLN A 200 -37.97 13.18 -6.56
CA GLN A 200 -38.30 12.20 -5.50
C GLN A 200 -37.46 12.41 -4.24
N LEU A 201 -36.17 12.74 -4.37
CA LEU A 201 -35.30 13.05 -3.22
C LEU A 201 -35.72 14.34 -2.52
N GLU A 202 -36.13 15.36 -3.28
CA GLU A 202 -36.64 16.61 -2.72
C GLU A 202 -37.97 16.36 -1.97
N LYS A 203 -38.87 15.53 -2.55
CA LYS A 203 -40.10 15.10 -1.87
C LYS A 203 -39.84 14.25 -0.62
N GLU A 204 -38.91 13.29 -0.64
CA GLU A 204 -38.56 12.48 0.54
C GLU A 204 -37.91 13.32 1.65
N THR A 205 -37.10 14.31 1.27
CA THR A 205 -36.46 15.23 2.22
C THR A 205 -37.49 16.19 2.83
N GLU A 206 -38.42 16.73 2.05
CA GLU A 206 -39.51 17.57 2.54
C GLU A 206 -40.48 16.80 3.44
N ILE A 207 -40.83 15.55 3.10
CA ILE A 207 -41.69 14.69 3.92
C ILE A 207 -41.00 14.37 5.25
N THR A 208 -39.71 14.04 5.23
CA THR A 208 -38.93 13.77 6.45
C THR A 208 -38.82 15.01 7.33
N GLN A 209 -38.62 16.20 6.75
CA GLN A 209 -38.58 17.45 7.50
C GLN A 209 -39.95 17.80 8.12
N GLN A 210 -41.05 17.53 7.40
CA GLN A 210 -42.40 17.73 7.94
C GLN A 210 -42.73 16.75 9.06
N GLU A 211 -42.31 15.48 8.96
CA GLU A 211 -42.51 14.49 10.03
C GLU A 211 -41.77 14.89 11.31
N VAL A 212 -40.50 15.32 11.21
CA VAL A 212 -39.71 15.76 12.37
C VAL A 212 -40.35 16.98 13.05
N VAL A 213 -40.81 17.96 12.27
CA VAL A 213 -41.48 19.17 12.81
C VAL A 213 -42.85 18.83 13.43
N MET A 214 -43.56 17.84 12.89
CA MET A 214 -44.85 17.39 13.44
C MET A 214 -44.69 16.59 14.73
N ASP A 215 -43.62 15.81 14.88
CA ASP A 215 -43.33 15.09 16.12
C ASP A 215 -42.83 16.02 17.23
N GLU A 216 -42.01 17.04 16.91
CA GLU A 216 -41.63 18.06 17.89
C GLU A 216 -42.84 18.81 18.46
N LYS A 217 -43.85 19.09 17.63
CA LYS A 217 -45.10 19.75 18.06
C LYS A 217 -46.04 18.85 18.85
N ARG A 218 -45.90 17.52 18.76
CA ARG A 218 -46.69 16.56 19.55
C ARG A 218 -46.09 16.31 20.94
N LEU A 219 -44.81 16.59 21.10
CA LEU A 219 -44.06 16.41 22.35
C LEU A 219 -44.03 17.68 23.23
N ALA A 220 -44.53 18.82 22.73
CA ALA A 220 -44.68 20.10 23.44
C ALA A 220 -46.14 20.34 23.86
#